data_AF-A0A0J1BCQ0-F1
#
_entry.id   AF-A0A0J1BCQ0-F1
#
_cell.length_a   1.000
_cell.length_b   1.000
_cell.length_c   1.000
_cell.angle_alpha   90.00
_cell.angle_beta   90.00
_cell.angle_gamma   90.00
#
_symmetry.space_group_name_H-M   'P 1'
#
loop_
_entity.id
_entity.type
_entity.pdbx_description
1 polymer ?
#
loop_
_entity_poly.entity_id
_entity_poly.type
_entity_poly.pdbx_seq_one_letter_code
_entity_poly.pdbx_strand_id
1 'polypeptide(L)'
;MAAYDDLNVKRIAVISVISILVTAVTVLAVQVLYFAMADIVDERKVQSASYSRQNAVLADQSAEISRYGVDPETGNVTIPVEDAMKKMVKKAGSQDEA
;
A
#
# COMPACT_ATOMS: atom_id res chain seq x y z
N MET A 1 3.03 52.04 49.56
CA MET A 1 3.42 50.64 49.28
C MET A 1 2.19 49.76 49.53
N ALA A 2 1.32 49.59 48.53
CA ALA A 2 0.09 48.76 48.60
C ALA A 2 -0.58 48.56 47.21
N ALA A 3 0.20 48.52 46.11
CA ALA A 3 -0.36 48.38 44.76
C ALA A 3 -0.38 46.92 44.24
N TYR A 4 0.00 45.97 45.10
CA TYR A 4 0.08 44.54 44.78
C TYR A 4 -0.95 43.69 45.54
N ASP A 5 -1.94 44.31 46.20
CA ASP A 5 -2.79 43.62 47.19
C ASP A 5 -4.20 43.25 46.69
N ASP A 6 -4.42 43.18 45.38
CA ASP A 6 -5.67 42.55 44.89
C ASP A 6 -5.42 41.84 43.55
N LEU A 7 -4.50 40.87 43.59
CA LEU A 7 -4.43 39.87 42.53
C LEU A 7 -5.78 39.15 42.54
N ASN A 8 -6.58 39.35 41.48
CA ASN A 8 -7.92 38.77 41.41
C ASN A 8 -7.83 37.25 41.17
N VAL A 9 -7.60 36.50 42.25
CA VAL A 9 -7.38 35.05 42.25
C VAL A 9 -8.55 34.32 41.59
N LYS A 10 -9.79 34.79 41.79
CA LYS A 10 -10.98 34.25 41.13
C LYS A 10 -10.89 34.36 39.61
N ARG A 11 -10.48 35.53 39.10
CA ARG A 11 -10.33 35.75 37.65
C ARG A 11 -9.22 34.87 37.07
N ILE A 12 -8.09 34.73 37.77
CA ILE A 12 -6.97 33.88 37.33
C ILE A 12 -7.39 32.41 37.27
N ALA A 13 -8.10 31.93 38.30
CA ALA A 13 -8.60 30.55 38.34
C ALA A 13 -9.62 30.26 37.22
N VAL A 14 -10.49 31.21 36.89
CA VAL A 14 -11.44 31.05 35.77
C VAL A 14 -10.70 31.01 34.44
N ILE A 15 -9.73 31.91 34.25
CA ILE A 15 -8.93 31.95 33.01
C ILE A 15 -8.14 30.66 32.84
N SER A 16 -7.52 30.13 33.89
CA SER A 16 -6.73 28.90 33.79
C SER A 16 -7.59 27.69 33.42
N VAL A 17 -8.79 27.55 33.99
CA VAL A 17 -9.73 26.48 33.61
C VAL A 17 -10.15 26.62 32.14
N ILE A 18 -10.47 27.84 31.70
CA ILE A 18 -10.84 28.10 30.30
C ILE A 18 -9.66 27.77 29.37
N SER A 19 -8.44 28.16 29.71
CA SER A 19 -7.25 27.85 28.92
C SER A 19 -7.06 26.35 28.73
N ILE A 20 -7.20 25.55 29.79
CA ILE A 20 -7.11 24.08 29.71
C ILE A 20 -8.19 23.53 28.77
N LEU A 21 -9.43 24.01 28.89
CA LEU A 21 -10.53 23.57 28.02
C LEU A 21 -10.25 23.91 26.55
N VAL A 22 -9.80 25.14 26.26
CA VAL A 22 -9.45 25.56 24.90
C VAL A 22 -8.31 24.69 24.35
N THR A 23 -7.28 24.40 25.14
CA THR A 23 -6.20 23.51 24.72
C THR A 23 -6.73 22.10 24.43
N ALA A 24 -7.57 21.54 25.29
CA ALA A 24 -8.15 20.22 25.07
C ALA A 24 -8.98 20.16 23.78
N VAL A 25 -9.84 21.14 23.55
CA VAL A 25 -10.63 21.26 22.31
C VAL A 25 -9.74 21.39 21.09
N THR A 26 -8.66 22.19 21.19
CA THR A 26 -7.71 22.37 20.09
C THR A 26 -7.00 21.06 19.74
N VAL A 27 -6.57 20.29 20.74
CA VAL A 27 -5.96 18.97 20.53
C VAL A 27 -6.93 18.03 19.82
N LEU A 28 -8.19 17.96 20.27
CA LEU A 28 -9.21 17.14 19.63
C LEU A 28 -9.48 17.58 18.18
N ALA A 29 -9.55 18.89 17.92
CA ALA A 29 -9.74 19.42 16.57
C ALA A 29 -8.58 19.02 15.63
N VAL A 30 -7.34 19.11 16.10
CA VAL A 30 -6.16 18.68 15.35
C VAL A 30 -6.19 17.18 15.09
N GLN A 31 -6.61 16.36 16.06
CA GLN A 31 -6.75 14.92 15.89
C GLN A 31 -7.77 14.57 14.81
N VAL A 32 -8.95 15.20 14.83
CA VAL A 32 -9.99 14.98 13.80
C VAL A 32 -9.45 15.33 12.41
N LEU A 33 -8.75 16.46 12.28
CA LEU A 33 -8.16 16.88 11.01
C LEU A 33 -7.06 15.92 10.54
N TYR A 34 -6.23 15.43 11.46
CA TYR A 34 -5.19 14.44 11.17
C TYR A 34 -5.80 13.15 10.62
N PHE A 35 -6.81 12.58 11.30
CA PHE A 35 -7.43 11.33 10.85
C PHE A 35 -8.17 11.51 9.53
N ALA A 36 -8.84 12.64 9.30
CA ALA A 36 -9.46 12.95 8.02
C ALA A 36 -8.46 13.00 6.85
N MET A 37 -7.24 13.49 7.09
CA MET A 37 -6.17 13.47 6.09
C MET A 37 -5.50 12.09 5.97
N ALA A 38 -5.35 11.36 7.08
CA ALA A 38 -4.74 10.04 7.09
C ALA A 38 -5.49 9.07 6.15
N ASP A 39 -6.82 9.09 6.19
CA ASP A 39 -7.67 8.27 5.32
C ASP A 39 -7.40 8.54 3.83
N ILE A 40 -7.27 9.80 3.44
CA ILE A 40 -6.98 10.21 2.05
C ILE A 40 -5.60 9.71 1.60
N VAL A 41 -4.60 9.81 2.48
CA VAL A 41 -3.23 9.39 2.18
C VAL A 41 -3.15 7.88 2.08
N ASP A 42 -3.81 7.16 2.99
CA ASP A 42 -3.80 5.69 2.98
C ASP A 42 -4.57 5.13 1.79
N GLU A 43 -5.72 5.71 1.42
CA GLU A 43 -6.44 5.30 0.22
C GLU A 43 -5.58 5.46 -1.04
N ARG A 44 -4.87 6.59 -1.17
CA ARG A 44 -3.93 6.83 -2.28
C ARG A 44 -2.75 5.84 -2.28
N LYS A 45 -2.21 5.50 -1.11
CA LYS A 45 -1.13 4.51 -0.99
C LYS A 45 -1.60 3.11 -1.37
N VAL A 46 -2.78 2.71 -0.91
CA VAL A 46 -3.36 1.39 -1.23
C VAL A 46 -3.64 1.29 -2.73
N GLN A 47 -4.23 2.33 -3.34
CA GLN A 47 -4.49 2.35 -4.78
C GLN A 47 -3.19 2.28 -5.60
N SER A 48 -2.17 3.08 -5.26
CA SER A 48 -0.90 3.08 -5.98
C SER A 48 -0.11 1.77 -5.81
N ALA A 49 -0.10 1.19 -4.61
CA ALA A 49 0.53 -0.10 -4.34
C ALA A 49 -0.17 -1.25 -5.09
N SER A 50 -1.50 -1.22 -5.14
CA SER A 50 -2.29 -2.21 -5.87
C SER A 50 -2.04 -2.13 -7.38
N TYR A 51 -2.04 -0.91 -7.94
CA TYR A 51 -1.77 -0.68 -9.36
C TYR A 51 -0.35 -1.12 -9.77
N SER A 52 0.67 -0.73 -8.99
CA SER A 52 2.06 -1.12 -9.25
C SER A 52 2.26 -2.63 -9.19
N ARG A 53 1.69 -3.30 -8.18
CA ARG A 53 1.81 -4.75 -8.03
C ARG A 53 1.10 -5.50 -9.15
N GLN A 54 -0.11 -5.09 -9.51
CA GLN A 54 -0.87 -5.74 -10.57
C GLN A 54 -0.17 -5.59 -11.92
N ASN A 55 0.33 -4.40 -12.24
CA ASN A 55 1.07 -4.19 -13.48
C ASN A 55 2.39 -4.97 -13.54
N ALA A 56 3.10 -5.12 -12.41
CA ALA A 56 4.29 -5.95 -12.36
C ALA A 56 3.96 -7.42 -12.68
N VAL A 57 2.90 -7.97 -12.05
CA VAL A 57 2.45 -9.35 -12.32
C VAL A 57 2.02 -9.53 -13.78
N LEU A 58 1.28 -8.57 -14.35
CA LEU A 58 0.87 -8.61 -15.76
C LEU A 58 2.06 -8.51 -16.71
N ALA A 59 3.06 -7.68 -16.39
CA ALA A 59 4.28 -7.57 -17.18
C ALA A 59 5.08 -8.88 -17.16
N ASP A 60 5.23 -9.52 -15.99
CA ASP A 60 5.91 -10.80 -15.84
C ASP A 60 5.17 -11.91 -16.60
N GLN A 61 3.84 -11.96 -16.50
CA GLN A 61 3.02 -12.91 -17.25
C GLN A 61 3.12 -12.69 -18.75
N SER A 62 3.08 -11.43 -19.21
CA SER A 62 3.22 -11.10 -20.63
C SER A 62 4.60 -11.48 -21.16
N ALA A 63 5.66 -11.25 -20.36
CA ALA A 63 7.01 -11.67 -20.71
C ALA A 63 7.12 -13.19 -20.83
N GLU A 64 6.50 -13.95 -19.92
CA GLU A 64 6.52 -15.42 -19.97
C GLU A 64 5.71 -15.96 -21.17
N ILE A 65 4.51 -15.43 -21.41
CA ILE A 65 3.65 -15.83 -22.54
C ILE A 65 4.34 -15.52 -23.87
N SER A 66 5.08 -14.41 -23.97
CA SER A 66 5.79 -14.03 -25.20
C SER A 66 6.89 -15.02 -25.62
N ARG A 67 7.34 -15.91 -24.71
CA ARG A 67 8.29 -16.98 -25.02
C ARG A 67 7.65 -18.14 -25.75
N TYR A 68 6.32 -18.22 -25.75
CA TYR A 68 5.56 -19.18 -26.53
C TYR A 68 5.02 -18.50 -27.78
N GLY A 69 4.96 -19.23 -28.89
CA GLY A 69 4.46 -18.66 -30.14
C GLY A 69 4.38 -19.68 -31.26
N VAL A 70 4.05 -19.18 -32.44
CA VAL A 70 4.12 -19.94 -33.69
C VAL A 70 5.06 -19.19 -34.62
N ASP A 71 6.06 -19.88 -35.14
CA ASP A 71 6.92 -19.36 -36.20
C ASP A 71 6.07 -19.10 -37.45
N PRO A 72 5.94 -17.85 -37.92
CA PRO A 72 5.09 -17.50 -39.04
C PRO A 72 5.59 -18.05 -40.39
N GLU A 73 6.88 -18.41 -40.50
CA GLU A 73 7.46 -18.94 -41.74
C GLU A 73 7.37 -20.47 -41.81
N THR A 74 7.58 -21.16 -40.68
CA THR A 74 7.62 -22.63 -40.64
C THR A 74 6.35 -23.26 -40.07
N GLY A 75 5.49 -22.47 -39.42
CA GLY A 75 4.31 -22.95 -38.70
C GLY A 75 4.64 -23.73 -37.42
N ASN A 76 5.91 -23.79 -37.01
CA ASN A 76 6.34 -24.54 -35.84
C ASN A 76 5.94 -23.82 -34.55
N VAL A 77 5.51 -24.59 -33.55
CA VAL A 77 5.21 -24.06 -32.22
C VAL A 77 6.51 -23.84 -31.47
N THR A 78 6.78 -22.59 -31.11
CA THR A 78 7.91 -22.20 -30.27
C THR A 78 7.53 -22.40 -28.80
N ILE A 79 8.33 -23.20 -28.10
CA ILE A 79 8.24 -23.39 -26.65
C ILE A 79 9.62 -23.20 -26.02
N PRO A 80 9.71 -22.72 -24.77
CA PRO A 80 10.96 -22.69 -24.03
C PRO A 80 11.60 -24.08 -23.93
N VAL A 81 12.92 -24.15 -24.11
CA VAL A 81 13.69 -25.41 -24.10
C VAL A 81 13.53 -26.16 -22.78
N GLU A 82 13.47 -25.43 -21.67
CA GLU A 82 13.29 -25.99 -20.32
C GLU A 82 11.99 -26.77 -20.18
N ASP A 83 10.89 -26.25 -20.74
CA ASP A 83 9.60 -26.93 -20.74
C ASP A 83 9.53 -28.09 -21.72
N ALA A 84 10.23 -27.98 -22.85
CA ALA A 84 10.42 -29.09 -23.76
C ALA A 84 11.12 -30.26 -23.05
N MET A 85 12.22 -29.99 -22.34
CA MET A 85 12.94 -31.00 -21.57
C MET A 85 12.09 -31.61 -20.45
N LYS A 86 11.33 -30.82 -19.69
CA LYS A 86 10.41 -31.34 -18.66
C LYS A 86 9.36 -32.28 -19.26
N LYS A 87 8.76 -31.92 -20.40
CA LYS A 87 7.80 -32.78 -21.11
C LYS A 87 8.45 -34.08 -21.60
N MET A 88 9.69 -34.01 -22.09
CA MET A 88 10.44 -35.19 -22.52
C MET A 88 10.75 -36.14 -21.36
N VAL A 89 11.22 -35.63 -20.23
CA VAL A 89 11.50 -36.44 -19.03
C VAL A 89 10.22 -37.09 -18.50
N LYS A 90 9.11 -36.33 -18.44
CA LYS A 90 7.81 -36.88 -18.02
C LYS A 90 7.33 -37.99 -18.96
N LYS A 91 7.53 -37.83 -20.27
CA LYS A 91 7.19 -38.85 -21.27
C LYS A 91 8.07 -40.10 -21.14
N ALA A 92 9.37 -39.92 -20.93
CA ALA A 92 10.31 -41.02 -20.73
C ALA A 92 9.99 -41.82 -19.46
N GLY A 93 9.74 -41.15 -18.33
CA GLY A 93 9.37 -41.81 -17.07
C GLY A 93 8.02 -42.55 -17.13
N SER A 94 7.08 -42.10 -17.98
CA SER A 94 5.81 -42.82 -18.21
C SER A 94 5.91 -44.00 -19.18
N GLN A 95 6.99 -44.08 -19.97
CA GLN A 95 7.22 -45.19 -20.91
C GLN A 95 7.96 -46.38 -20.28
N ASP A 96 8.58 -46.21 -19.11
CA ASP A 96 9.22 -47.30 -18.36
C ASP A 96 8.23 -48.10 -17.48
N GLU A 97 6.98 -47.66 -17.35
CA GLU A 97 5.92 -48.34 -16.55
C GLU A 97 4.93 -49.19 -17.39
N ALA A 98 5.24 -49.50 -18.66
CA ALA A 98 4.42 -50.34 -19.55
C ALA A 98 5.24 -51.50 -20.15
#